data_AF-A0A9X1NNJ4-F1
#
_entry.id   AF-A0A9X1NNJ4-F1
#
_cell.length_a   1.000
_cell.length_b   1.000
_cell.length_c   1.000
_cell.angle_alpha   90.00
_cell.angle_beta   90.00
_cell.angle_gamma   90.00
#
_symmetry.space_group_name_H-M   'P 1'
#
loop_
_entity.id
_entity.type
_entity.pdbx_description
1 polymer ?
#
loop_
_entity_poly.entity_id
_entity_poly.type
_entity_poly.pdbx_seq_one_letter_code
_entity_poly.pdbx_strand_id
1 'polypeptide(L)'
;MLARIRRSMKDRDQGFTLIELLVVMIIIGILAAIAVPVFLSQRAKAQDSAAKSDVAVLGKELATYFVDSSAAPTITQGTAGTPTKYTMNGADVGRQSKGVVILGTGSYGATVSSLSTAQKDGVASYTPAGWTSSGWCIAVYIDAGSTKLWKYSSLNGLESGNCSSATAP
;
A
#
# COMPACT_ATOMS: atom_id res chain seq x y z
N MET A 1 -46.56 -52.82 27.14
CA MET A 1 -47.09 -51.48 26.78
C MET A 1 -46.01 -50.63 26.09
N LEU A 2 -45.44 -51.07 24.95
CA LEU A 2 -44.17 -50.50 24.41
C LEU A 2 -44.14 -50.22 22.88
N ALA A 3 -45.23 -50.47 22.15
CA ALA A 3 -45.20 -50.51 20.68
C ALA A 3 -45.22 -49.15 19.96
N ARG A 4 -45.26 -48.01 20.66
CA ARG A 4 -45.58 -46.68 20.04
C ARG A 4 -44.41 -45.72 19.82
N ILE A 5 -43.19 -46.05 20.28
CA ILE A 5 -42.04 -45.11 20.25
C ILE A 5 -41.23 -45.19 18.94
N ARG A 6 -41.33 -46.28 18.16
CA ARG A 6 -40.55 -46.51 16.92
C ARG A 6 -41.04 -45.75 15.66
N ARG A 7 -41.57 -44.52 15.77
CA ARG A 7 -42.07 -43.78 14.57
C ARG A 7 -41.65 -42.32 14.42
N SER A 8 -40.95 -41.69 15.38
CA SER A 8 -40.51 -40.28 15.27
C SER A 8 -39.10 -40.07 14.72
N MET A 9 -38.36 -41.15 14.40
CA MET A 9 -36.96 -41.08 13.92
C MET A 9 -36.77 -41.42 12.44
N LYS A 10 -37.86 -41.59 11.65
CA LYS A 10 -37.75 -42.04 10.25
C LYS A 10 -37.82 -40.90 9.21
N ASP A 11 -38.26 -39.72 9.60
CA ASP A 11 -38.66 -38.65 8.67
C ASP A 11 -37.72 -37.42 8.72
N ARG A 12 -36.45 -37.56 9.15
CA ARG A 12 -35.55 -36.41 9.39
C ARG A 12 -34.13 -36.47 8.79
N ASP A 13 -33.68 -37.60 8.25
CA ASP A 13 -32.39 -37.69 7.52
C ASP A 13 -32.60 -37.59 6.00
N GLN A 14 -33.02 -36.40 5.54
CA GLN A 14 -32.93 -36.04 4.13
C GLN A 14 -31.53 -35.46 3.85
N GLY A 15 -30.60 -36.33 3.46
CA GLY A 15 -29.24 -35.92 3.07
C GLY A 15 -29.24 -35.20 1.72
N PHE A 16 -28.38 -34.17 1.58
CA PHE A 16 -28.14 -33.49 0.30
C PHE A 16 -27.73 -34.48 -0.80
N THR A 17 -28.33 -34.34 -1.97
CA THR A 17 -27.92 -35.10 -3.15
C THR A 17 -26.64 -34.54 -3.76
N LEU A 18 -25.86 -35.42 -4.41
CA LEU A 18 -24.66 -34.99 -5.14
C LEU A 18 -24.97 -33.99 -6.27
N ILE A 19 -26.17 -34.04 -6.86
CA ILE A 19 -26.58 -33.12 -7.92
C ILE A 19 -26.87 -31.71 -7.41
N GLU A 20 -27.44 -31.55 -6.21
CA GLU A 20 -27.65 -30.23 -5.60
C GLU A 20 -26.31 -29.54 -5.32
N LEU A 21 -25.36 -30.26 -4.72
CA LEU A 21 -24.02 -29.73 -4.45
C LEU A 21 -23.26 -29.44 -5.75
N LEU A 22 -23.41 -30.26 -6.80
CA LEU A 22 -22.80 -30.02 -8.11
C LEU A 22 -23.33 -28.74 -8.77
N VAL A 23 -24.65 -28.48 -8.74
CA VAL A 23 -25.23 -27.26 -9.30
C VAL A 23 -24.78 -26.02 -8.52
N VAL A 24 -24.71 -26.10 -7.18
CA VAL A 24 -24.17 -25.02 -6.35
C VAL A 24 -22.70 -24.71 -6.71
N MET A 25 -21.86 -25.74 -6.89
CA MET A 25 -20.46 -25.57 -7.28
C MET A 25 -20.29 -24.89 -8.65
N ILE A 26 -21.17 -25.20 -9.62
CA ILE A 26 -21.18 -24.52 -10.92
C ILE A 26 -21.55 -23.04 -10.76
N ILE A 27 -22.60 -22.72 -10.00
CA ILE A 27 -23.07 -21.33 -9.81
C ILE A 27 -21.99 -20.48 -9.11
N ILE A 28 -21.39 -20.97 -8.02
CA ILE A 28 -20.31 -20.22 -7.35
C ILE A 28 -19.05 -20.13 -8.21
N GLY A 29 -18.78 -21.10 -9.08
CA GLY A 29 -17.68 -21.04 -10.05
C GLY A 29 -17.85 -19.90 -11.06
N ILE A 30 -19.06 -19.75 -11.62
CA ILE A 30 -19.40 -18.63 -12.54
C ILE A 30 -19.28 -17.28 -11.83
N LEU A 31 -19.80 -17.17 -10.60
CA LEU A 31 -19.71 -15.94 -9.81
C LEU A 31 -18.25 -15.61 -9.44
N ALA A 32 -17.45 -16.60 -9.04
CA ALA A 32 -16.04 -16.40 -8.69
C ALA A 32 -15.21 -15.96 -9.91
N ALA A 33 -15.45 -16.52 -11.10
CA ALA A 33 -14.75 -16.16 -12.33
C ALA A 33 -14.89 -14.67 -12.69
N ILE A 34 -16.05 -14.06 -12.40
CA ILE A 34 -16.29 -12.62 -12.58
C ILE A 34 -15.77 -11.81 -11.38
N ALA A 35 -16.02 -12.28 -10.15
CA ALA A 35 -15.72 -11.53 -8.93
C ALA A 35 -14.22 -11.38 -8.66
N VAL A 36 -13.41 -12.42 -8.90
CA VAL A 36 -11.96 -12.43 -8.61
C VAL A 36 -11.19 -11.33 -9.37
N PRO A 37 -11.24 -11.21 -10.72
CA PRO A 37 -10.51 -10.16 -11.43
C PRO A 37 -11.01 -8.75 -11.06
N VAL A 38 -12.32 -8.58 -10.84
CA VAL A 38 -12.89 -7.31 -10.38
C VAL A 38 -12.33 -6.93 -9.00
N PHE A 39 -12.36 -7.86 -8.04
CA PHE A 39 -11.82 -7.65 -6.68
C PHE A 39 -10.33 -7.31 -6.69
N LEU A 40 -9.53 -8.03 -7.48
CA LEU A 40 -8.09 -7.73 -7.64
C LEU A 40 -7.87 -6.32 -8.20
N SER A 41 -8.65 -5.90 -9.21
CA SER A 41 -8.55 -4.55 -9.78
C SER A 41 -8.96 -3.45 -8.80
N GLN A 42 -9.98 -3.69 -7.96
CA GLN A 42 -10.40 -2.76 -6.92
C GLN A 42 -9.34 -2.66 -5.81
N ARG A 43 -8.77 -3.79 -5.39
CA ARG A 43 -7.67 -3.83 -4.42
C ARG A 43 -6.45 -3.06 -4.91
N ALA A 44 -6.08 -3.18 -6.18
CA ALA A 44 -5.00 -2.40 -6.79
C ALA A 44 -5.30 -0.89 -6.76
N LYS A 45 -6.51 -0.47 -7.17
CA LYS A 45 -6.96 0.94 -7.11
C LYS A 45 -6.98 1.51 -5.68
N ALA A 46 -7.35 0.69 -4.69
CA ALA A 46 -7.31 1.10 -3.28
C ALA A 46 -5.87 1.30 -2.79
N GLN A 47 -4.93 0.43 -3.17
CA GLN A 47 -3.50 0.57 -2.86
C GLN A 47 -2.88 1.80 -3.55
N ASP A 48 -3.22 2.05 -4.82
CA ASP A 48 -2.83 3.26 -5.57
C ASP A 48 -3.28 4.55 -4.86
N SER A 49 -4.53 4.59 -4.39
CA SER A 49 -5.11 5.74 -3.68
C SER A 49 -4.46 5.93 -2.31
N ALA A 50 -4.19 4.83 -1.60
CA ALA A 50 -3.50 4.84 -0.33
C ALA A 50 -2.07 5.38 -0.45
N ALA A 51 -1.27 4.88 -1.41
CA ALA A 51 0.07 5.39 -1.69
C ALA A 51 0.07 6.89 -2.05
N LYS A 52 -0.92 7.34 -2.84
CA LYS A 52 -1.11 8.76 -3.15
C LYS A 52 -1.42 9.60 -1.90
N SER A 53 -2.22 9.07 -0.97
CA SER A 53 -2.56 9.76 0.29
C SER A 53 -1.36 9.81 1.24
N ASP A 54 -0.65 8.71 1.43
CA ASP A 54 0.52 8.59 2.31
C ASP A 54 1.60 9.62 1.94
N VAL A 55 1.99 9.69 0.66
CA VAL A 55 3.01 10.65 0.21
C VAL A 55 2.52 12.10 0.20
N ALA A 56 1.20 12.33 0.09
CA ALA A 56 0.61 13.66 0.23
C ALA A 56 0.58 14.17 1.68
N VAL A 57 0.51 13.27 2.66
CA VAL A 57 0.67 13.62 4.09
C VAL A 57 2.14 13.87 4.39
N LEU A 58 3.03 12.94 4.01
CA LEU A 58 4.49 13.09 4.19
C LEU A 58 5.04 14.37 3.54
N GLY A 59 4.62 14.67 2.30
CA GLY A 59 5.05 15.86 1.59
C GLY A 59 4.57 17.16 2.22
N LYS A 60 3.37 17.19 2.80
CA LYS A 60 2.89 18.38 3.54
C LYS A 60 3.67 18.58 4.84
N GLU A 61 3.96 17.51 5.56
CA GLU A 61 4.77 17.61 6.78
C GLU A 61 6.20 18.07 6.48
N LEU A 62 6.80 17.57 5.40
CA LEU A 62 8.09 18.06 4.92
C LEU A 62 8.04 19.52 4.50
N ALA A 63 6.95 19.96 3.84
CA ALA A 63 6.77 21.36 3.49
C ALA A 63 6.77 22.26 4.73
N THR A 64 6.02 21.89 5.77
CA THR A 64 6.00 22.61 7.06
C THR A 64 7.37 22.59 7.73
N TYR A 65 7.99 21.41 7.86
CA TYR A 65 9.30 21.26 8.51
C TYR A 65 10.39 22.12 7.84
N PHE A 66 10.39 22.19 6.50
CA PHE A 66 11.35 23.01 5.75
C PHE A 66 11.05 24.53 5.75
N VAL A 67 9.96 24.99 6.40
CA VAL A 67 9.80 26.41 6.77
C VAL A 67 10.64 26.76 8.00
N ASP A 68 10.65 25.86 9.00
CA ASP A 68 11.29 26.11 10.30
C ASP A 68 12.75 25.62 10.37
N SER A 69 13.16 24.68 9.51
CA SER A 69 14.48 24.04 9.56
C SER A 69 15.07 23.77 8.18
N SER A 70 16.32 24.19 7.97
CA SER A 70 17.11 23.86 6.77
C SER A 70 17.84 22.51 6.86
N ALA A 71 17.88 21.88 8.05
CA ALA A 71 18.55 20.60 8.26
C ALA A 71 17.57 19.45 8.01
N ALA A 72 17.79 18.66 6.95
CA ALA A 72 16.83 17.64 6.49
C ALA A 72 16.44 16.60 7.57
N PRO A 73 15.15 16.23 7.69
CA PRO A 73 14.63 15.44 8.80
C PRO A 73 14.72 13.94 8.55
N THR A 74 15.01 13.16 9.58
CA THR A 74 14.99 11.69 9.54
C THR A 74 13.53 11.18 9.46
N ILE A 75 13.22 10.38 8.44
CA ILE A 75 11.86 9.86 8.20
C ILE A 75 11.89 8.33 8.37
N THR A 76 11.30 7.84 9.46
CA THR A 76 11.16 6.41 9.70
C THR A 76 9.79 5.90 9.24
N GLN A 77 9.78 4.70 8.68
CA GLN A 77 8.59 3.94 8.32
C GLN A 77 8.54 2.68 9.21
N GLY A 78 7.41 1.95 9.25
CA GLY A 78 7.39 0.63 9.86
C GLY A 78 7.59 -0.50 8.85
N THR A 79 7.91 -1.69 9.37
CA THR A 79 8.18 -2.89 8.57
C THR A 79 7.01 -3.24 7.66
N ALA A 80 7.31 -3.48 6.38
CA ALA A 80 6.31 -3.81 5.36
C ALA A 80 5.41 -4.99 5.76
N GLY A 81 4.12 -4.88 5.46
CA GLY A 81 3.09 -5.91 5.72
C GLY A 81 2.17 -5.64 6.92
N THR A 82 2.60 -4.82 7.87
CA THR A 82 1.85 -4.46 9.11
C THR A 82 1.45 -2.98 9.07
N PRO A 83 0.23 -2.59 9.51
CA PRO A 83 -0.16 -1.17 9.61
C PRO A 83 0.59 -0.50 10.77
N THR A 84 1.60 0.28 10.42
CA THR A 84 2.51 1.00 11.31
C THR A 84 2.34 2.52 11.15
N LYS A 85 3.30 3.34 11.57
CA LYS A 85 3.28 4.79 11.42
C LYS A 85 4.45 5.29 10.58
N TYR A 86 4.28 6.46 9.99
CA TYR A 86 5.36 7.33 9.59
C TYR A 86 5.77 8.20 10.78
N THR A 87 7.07 8.34 11.03
CA THR A 87 7.59 9.30 12.01
C THR A 87 8.68 10.18 11.42
N MET A 88 8.67 11.46 11.75
CA MET A 88 9.68 12.44 11.34
C MET A 88 10.40 12.95 12.58
N ASN A 89 11.72 12.77 12.64
CA ASN A 89 12.55 13.01 13.82
C ASN A 89 12.00 12.33 15.10
N GLY A 90 11.27 11.22 14.96
CA GLY A 90 10.62 10.48 16.04
C GLY A 90 9.17 10.90 16.38
N ALA A 91 8.66 12.01 15.85
CA ALA A 91 7.27 12.44 16.02
C ALA A 91 6.32 11.77 15.03
N ASP A 92 5.09 11.46 15.43
CA ASP A 92 4.06 10.83 14.58
C ASP A 92 3.60 11.76 13.44
N VAL A 93 3.79 11.36 12.17
CA VAL A 93 3.29 12.10 10.99
C VAL A 93 1.97 11.52 10.47
N GLY A 94 1.75 10.22 10.65
CA GLY A 94 0.54 9.56 10.18
C GLY A 94 0.61 8.05 10.24
N ARG A 95 -0.48 7.39 9.83
CA ARG A 95 -0.52 5.92 9.68
C ARG A 95 0.04 5.53 8.33
N GLN A 96 0.86 4.49 8.29
CA GLN A 96 1.34 3.88 7.06
C GLN A 96 0.26 2.96 6.48
N SER A 97 -0.05 3.14 5.21
CA SER A 97 -0.95 2.25 4.48
C SER A 97 -0.25 0.91 4.18
N LYS A 98 -0.94 -0.21 4.43
CA LYS A 98 -0.37 -1.55 4.25
C LYS A 98 0.08 -1.75 2.80
N GLY A 99 1.37 -2.04 2.63
CA GLY A 99 1.99 -2.30 1.32
C GLY A 99 2.62 -1.07 0.65
N VAL A 100 2.42 0.13 1.21
CA VAL A 100 3.11 1.35 0.79
C VAL A 100 4.48 1.42 1.46
N VAL A 101 5.51 1.75 0.68
CA VAL A 101 6.92 1.80 1.11
C VAL A 101 7.60 3.07 0.59
N ILE A 102 8.41 3.74 1.41
CA ILE A 102 9.22 4.90 1.00
C ILE A 102 10.39 4.44 0.12
N LEU A 103 10.64 5.13 -0.98
CA LEU A 103 11.84 4.91 -1.81
C LEU A 103 13.10 5.39 -1.08
N GLY A 104 14.17 4.58 -1.13
CA GLY A 104 15.42 4.86 -0.43
C GLY A 104 16.01 6.23 -0.76
N THR A 105 16.09 7.09 0.26
CA THR A 105 16.45 8.52 0.17
C THR A 105 17.95 8.74 0.25
N GLY A 106 18.63 8.71 -0.89
CA GLY A 106 20.00 9.21 -1.00
C GLY A 106 20.03 10.73 -1.16
N SER A 107 20.23 11.45 -0.05
CA SER A 107 20.34 12.92 0.15
C SER A 107 19.29 13.82 -0.53
N TYR A 108 18.74 14.84 0.13
CA TYR A 108 19.10 15.49 1.39
C TYR A 108 18.63 14.69 2.62
N GLY A 109 19.57 14.29 3.50
CA GLY A 109 19.46 13.97 4.94
C GLY A 109 18.29 13.18 5.55
N ALA A 110 17.22 12.84 4.83
CA ALA A 110 16.19 11.94 5.30
C ALA A 110 16.75 10.53 5.38
N THR A 111 17.30 10.16 6.53
CA THR A 111 17.66 8.77 6.78
C THR A 111 16.38 7.96 6.95
N VAL A 112 16.11 7.02 6.04
CA VAL A 112 15.05 6.03 6.21
C VAL A 112 15.69 4.82 6.86
N SER A 113 15.46 4.67 8.17
CA SER A 113 16.05 3.63 9.02
C SER A 113 15.47 2.22 8.78
N SER A 114 14.46 2.11 7.91
CA SER A 114 13.70 0.91 7.64
C SER A 114 13.45 0.68 6.15
N LEU A 115 14.48 0.82 5.30
CA LEU A 115 14.37 0.36 3.90
C LEU A 115 14.01 -1.14 3.91
N SER A 116 12.84 -1.50 3.37
CA SER A 116 12.75 -2.79 2.71
C SER A 116 13.49 -2.65 1.38
N THR A 117 14.61 -3.35 1.23
CA THR A 117 15.50 -3.32 0.04
C THR A 117 14.85 -3.88 -1.23
N ALA A 118 13.53 -4.11 -1.23
CA ALA A 118 12.68 -4.52 -2.34
C ALA A 118 12.46 -3.38 -3.35
N GLN A 119 13.54 -2.72 -3.76
CA GLN A 119 13.58 -1.85 -4.94
C GLN A 119 13.11 -2.68 -6.13
N LYS A 120 11.86 -2.49 -6.56
CA LYS A 120 11.27 -3.25 -7.69
C LYS A 120 12.08 -3.00 -8.96
N ASP A 121 12.19 -4.01 -9.82
CA ASP A 121 12.89 -3.89 -11.09
C ASP A 121 12.38 -2.68 -11.91
N GLY A 122 13.31 -1.87 -12.41
CA GLY A 122 13.02 -0.60 -13.10
C GLY A 122 12.90 0.63 -12.19
N VAL A 123 12.83 0.48 -10.86
CA VAL A 123 12.98 1.59 -9.92
C VAL A 123 14.47 1.88 -9.74
N ALA A 124 14.93 3.05 -10.22
CA ALA A 124 16.34 3.46 -10.07
C ALA A 124 16.70 3.76 -8.61
N SER A 125 17.86 3.26 -8.15
CA SER A 125 18.45 3.60 -6.86
C SER A 125 18.77 5.10 -6.80
N TYR A 126 18.44 5.76 -5.69
CA TYR A 126 18.48 7.21 -5.64
C TYR A 126 19.88 7.76 -5.32
N THR A 127 20.65 8.11 -6.35
CA THR A 127 21.94 8.81 -6.22
C THR A 127 21.74 10.34 -6.29
N PRO A 128 22.19 11.11 -5.28
CA PRO A 128 21.99 12.55 -5.24
C PRO A 128 22.91 13.31 -6.20
N ALA A 129 22.40 13.64 -7.38
CA ALA A 129 23.02 14.64 -8.25
C ALA A 129 22.77 16.06 -7.71
N GLY A 130 23.83 16.71 -7.21
CA GLY A 130 23.94 18.17 -7.09
C GLY A 130 22.82 18.91 -6.33
N TRP A 131 22.91 18.96 -5.00
CA TRP A 131 21.98 19.72 -4.16
C TRP A 131 22.21 21.24 -4.29
N THR A 132 21.45 21.90 -5.17
CA THR A 132 21.29 23.36 -5.24
C THR A 132 20.11 23.83 -4.39
N SER A 133 20.08 25.09 -3.97
CA SER A 133 19.19 25.64 -2.92
C SER A 133 17.71 25.81 -3.30
N SER A 134 17.14 24.89 -4.09
CA SER A 134 15.93 25.15 -4.90
C SER A 134 14.77 24.17 -4.70
N GLY A 135 14.93 23.06 -3.96
CA GLY A 135 13.78 22.20 -3.64
C GLY A 135 14.08 20.77 -3.17
N TRP A 136 13.08 20.13 -2.57
CA TRP A 136 13.13 18.77 -2.03
C TRP A 136 12.08 17.84 -2.69
N CYS A 137 12.26 16.53 -2.55
CA CYS A 137 11.30 15.51 -3.03
C CYS A 137 11.28 14.27 -2.14
N ILE A 138 10.11 13.67 -1.95
CA ILE A 138 9.90 12.33 -1.38
C ILE A 138 9.04 11.48 -2.32
N ALA A 139 9.26 10.17 -2.35
CA ALA A 139 8.50 9.24 -3.19
C ALA A 139 8.22 7.91 -2.49
N VAL A 140 7.10 7.28 -2.87
CA VAL A 140 6.64 5.98 -2.38
C VAL A 140 6.29 5.04 -3.54
N TYR A 141 6.33 3.74 -3.25
CA TYR A 141 5.90 2.66 -4.15
C TYR A 141 5.01 1.65 -3.40
N ILE A 142 4.47 0.68 -4.12
CA ILE A 142 3.59 -0.36 -3.59
C ILE A 142 4.27 -1.73 -3.76
N ASP A 143 4.67 -2.36 -2.65
CA ASP A 143 5.42 -3.61 -2.66
C ASP A 143 4.63 -4.82 -3.20
N ALA A 144 3.30 -4.70 -3.28
CA ALA A 144 2.37 -5.71 -3.81
C ALA A 144 2.42 -5.91 -5.34
N GLY A 145 3.56 -5.68 -5.99
CA GLY A 145 3.80 -5.92 -7.41
C GLY A 145 3.37 -4.80 -8.37
N SER A 146 3.03 -3.61 -7.86
CA SER A 146 2.76 -2.45 -8.70
C SER A 146 4.03 -1.62 -8.88
N THR A 147 4.41 -1.36 -10.13
CA THR A 147 5.51 -0.45 -10.49
C THR A 147 5.12 1.02 -10.38
N LYS A 148 3.89 1.33 -9.97
CA LYS A 148 3.38 2.70 -9.88
C LYS A 148 3.99 3.44 -8.69
N LEU A 149 4.57 4.59 -9.01
CA LEU A 149 5.27 5.45 -8.08
C LEU A 149 4.47 6.75 -7.89
N TRP A 150 4.42 7.26 -6.67
CA TRP A 150 3.91 8.59 -6.36
C TRP A 150 4.99 9.39 -5.65
N LYS A 151 5.18 10.65 -6.06
CA LYS A 151 6.10 11.58 -5.41
C LYS A 151 5.38 12.85 -4.94
N TYR A 152 5.98 13.51 -3.97
CA TYR A 152 5.66 14.87 -3.59
C TYR A 152 6.94 15.69 -3.60
N SER A 153 6.95 16.83 -4.30
CA SER A 153 8.07 17.77 -4.36
C SER A 153 7.68 19.19 -3.93
N SER A 154 8.65 20.00 -3.54
CA SER A 154 8.44 21.42 -3.26
C SER A 154 8.09 22.25 -4.51
N LEU A 155 8.40 21.74 -5.71
CA LEU A 155 8.19 22.43 -6.99
C LEU A 155 6.80 22.17 -7.57
N ASN A 156 6.40 20.89 -7.65
CA ASN A 156 5.18 20.46 -8.34
C ASN A 156 4.08 19.96 -7.38
N GLY A 157 4.38 19.81 -6.09
CA GLY A 157 3.50 19.12 -5.15
C GLY A 157 3.37 17.63 -5.49
N LEU A 158 2.13 17.12 -5.47
CA LEU A 158 1.78 15.70 -5.59
C LEU A 158 1.62 15.26 -7.05
N GLU A 159 2.52 14.42 -7.53
CA GLU A 159 2.55 13.94 -8.93
C GLU A 159 2.93 12.44 -9.02
N SER A 160 2.66 11.80 -10.15
CA SER A 160 3.04 10.40 -10.40
C SER A 160 4.47 10.29 -10.94
N GLY A 161 5.25 9.36 -10.42
CA GLY A 161 6.65 9.14 -10.80
C GLY A 161 7.57 8.92 -9.59
N ASN A 162 8.85 8.70 -9.87
CA ASN A 162 9.92 8.75 -8.86
C ASN A 162 10.44 10.19 -8.70
N CYS A 163 11.31 10.44 -7.73
CA CYS A 163 11.98 11.73 -7.53
C CYS A 163 13.08 12.04 -8.56
N SER A 164 13.01 11.50 -9.79
CA SER A 164 14.02 11.67 -10.85
C SER A 164 14.52 13.12 -10.90
N SER A 165 15.86 13.27 -10.83
CA SER A 165 16.54 14.49 -10.40
C SER A 165 15.92 15.71 -11.04
N ALA A 166 15.49 16.68 -10.21
CA ALA A 166 14.74 17.83 -10.67
C ALA A 166 15.56 18.63 -11.70
N THR A 167 15.30 18.36 -12.98
CA THR A 167 15.76 19.20 -14.08
C THR A 167 15.11 20.55 -13.87
N ALA A 168 15.90 21.55 -13.50
CA ALA A 168 15.46 22.93 -13.49
C ALA A 168 14.99 23.34 -14.90
N PRO A 169 14.03 24.27 -15.01
CA PRO A 169 13.63 24.84 -16.30
C PRO A 169 14.78 25.61 -16.97
#